data_AF-A0A7R9F0Y6-F1
#
_entry.id   AF-A0A7R9F0Y6-F1
#
_cell.length_a   1.000
_cell.length_b   1.000
_cell.length_c   1.000
_cell.angle_alpha   90.00
_cell.angle_beta   90.00
_cell.angle_gamma   90.00
#
_symmetry.space_group_name_H-M   'P 1'
#
loop_
_entity.id
_entity.type
_entity.pdbx_description
1 polymer ?
#
loop_
_entity_poly.entity_id
_entity_poly.type
_entity_poly.pdbx_seq_one_letter_code
_entity_poly.pdbx_strand_id
1 'polypeptide(L)'
;MHAVGFWHEQSRGDRDHFVTVLWDNIQRGMEFNFYKFSSRVMQDLDTAYDTSSVMHYGMYSFSKDRRSPTIIPKRENTVLLGQRRGFSQTDIVKVNRLYECGSGVAPISPIVPAGAKPAVRCEDHNQHCERWATIGECANNPDYMNIYCAKACGACSDGGSTSCEDRSQHCKFWAKSGQCQENPSYMLQHCRRACQMC
;
A
#
# COMPACT_ATOMS: atom_id res chain seq x y z
N MET A 1 7.42 3.93 -10.56
CA MET A 1 8.00 3.67 -9.23
C MET A 1 7.08 2.87 -8.31
N HIS A 2 5.75 2.97 -8.41
CA HIS A 2 4.85 2.07 -7.66
C HIS A 2 5.15 0.58 -7.82
N ALA A 3 5.32 0.10 -9.06
CA ALA A 3 5.64 -1.31 -9.33
C ALA A 3 6.96 -1.78 -8.71
N VAL A 4 7.88 -0.86 -8.39
CA VAL A 4 9.17 -1.16 -7.73
C VAL A 4 9.13 -0.85 -6.23
N GLY A 5 7.93 -0.80 -5.63
CA GLY A 5 7.74 -0.80 -4.18
C GLY A 5 7.60 0.57 -3.50
N PHE A 6 7.45 1.66 -4.26
CA PHE A 6 7.36 3.01 -3.67
C PHE A 6 5.95 3.57 -3.67
N TRP A 7 5.50 4.05 -2.51
CA TRP A 7 4.28 4.85 -2.37
C TRP A 7 4.55 6.33 -2.67
N HIS A 8 3.49 7.13 -2.66
CA HIS A 8 3.62 8.56 -2.87
C HIS A 8 4.35 9.26 -1.71
N GLU A 9 5.24 10.20 -2.02
CA GLU A 9 6.09 10.87 -1.02
C GLU A 9 5.25 11.59 0.05
N GLN A 10 4.10 12.19 -0.32
CA GLN A 10 3.21 12.86 0.63
C GLN A 10 2.50 11.93 1.61
N SER A 11 2.66 10.61 1.45
CA SER A 11 2.10 9.60 2.35
C SER A 11 3.08 9.22 3.47
N ARG A 12 4.26 9.86 3.57
CA ARG A 12 5.22 9.61 4.65
C ARG A 12 4.67 9.96 6.02
N GLY A 13 5.05 9.16 7.02
CA GLY A 13 4.65 9.40 8.42
C GLY A 13 5.13 10.76 8.94
N ASP A 14 6.30 11.20 8.47
CA ASP A 14 6.95 12.48 8.80
C ASP A 14 6.52 13.66 7.90
N ARG A 15 5.62 13.44 6.93
CA ARG A 15 5.26 14.45 5.91
C ARG A 15 4.76 15.77 6.48
N ASP A 16 4.09 15.73 7.65
CA ASP A 16 3.54 16.93 8.28
C ASP A 16 4.62 17.90 8.80
N HIS A 17 5.91 17.51 8.82
CA HIS A 17 7.01 18.46 9.06
C HIS A 17 7.36 19.29 7.82
N PHE A 18 6.96 18.85 6.63
CA PHE A 18 7.41 19.40 5.35
C PHE A 18 6.28 20.00 4.52
N VAL A 19 5.08 19.43 4.59
CA VAL A 19 3.89 19.89 3.85
C VAL A 19 2.68 19.97 4.76
N THR A 20 1.70 20.78 4.36
CA THR A 20 0.36 20.83 4.97
C THR A 20 -0.65 20.33 3.95
N VAL A 21 -1.51 19.39 4.35
CA VAL A 21 -2.65 18.95 3.55
C VAL A 21 -3.88 19.76 3.92
N LEU A 22 -4.48 20.41 2.92
CA LEU A 22 -5.69 21.22 3.05
C LEU A 22 -6.91 20.34 2.74
N TRP A 23 -7.37 19.61 3.76
CA TRP A 23 -8.42 18.59 3.62
C TRP A 23 -9.72 19.13 3.00
N ASP A 24 -10.13 20.34 3.36
CA ASP A 24 -11.35 20.97 2.84
C ASP A 24 -11.31 21.23 1.34
N ASN A 25 -10.12 21.24 0.72
CA ASN A 25 -9.94 21.47 -0.71
C ASN A 25 -9.91 20.18 -1.53
N ILE A 26 -9.91 19.01 -0.88
CA ILE A 26 -9.87 17.70 -1.56
C ILE A 26 -11.27 17.36 -2.07
N GLN A 27 -11.34 16.73 -3.25
CA GLN A 27 -12.55 16.13 -3.78
C GLN A 27 -13.16 15.17 -2.75
N ARG A 28 -14.46 15.29 -2.50
CA ARG A 28 -15.18 14.40 -1.57
C ARG A 28 -14.98 12.94 -2.00
N GLY A 29 -14.54 12.10 -1.07
CA GLY A 29 -14.23 10.70 -1.31
C GLY A 29 -12.81 10.44 -1.82
N MET A 30 -11.99 11.47 -2.06
CA MET A 30 -10.60 11.33 -2.50
C MET A 30 -9.58 11.63 -1.39
N GLU A 31 -10.03 11.88 -0.16
CA GLU A 31 -9.20 12.13 1.01
C GLU A 31 -8.22 10.97 1.25
N PHE A 32 -8.57 9.76 0.81
CA PHE A 32 -7.75 8.59 1.00
C PHE A 32 -6.37 8.61 0.37
N ASN A 33 -6.22 9.37 -0.73
CA ASN A 33 -4.96 9.52 -1.42
C ASN A 33 -3.93 10.37 -0.64
N PHE A 34 -4.34 10.96 0.49
CA PHE A 34 -3.52 11.85 1.32
C PHE A 34 -3.25 11.30 2.71
N TYR A 35 -3.68 10.08 3.03
CA TYR A 35 -3.37 9.51 4.33
C TYR A 35 -1.91 9.11 4.45
N LYS A 36 -1.41 9.16 5.68
CA LYS A 36 -0.03 8.80 6.01
C LYS A 36 0.07 7.31 6.29
N PHE A 37 1.23 6.77 5.98
CA PHE A 37 1.68 5.46 6.42
C PHE A 37 2.52 5.58 7.67
N SER A 38 2.43 4.57 8.54
CA SER A 38 3.38 4.41 9.63
C SER A 38 4.75 4.01 9.07
N SER A 39 5.82 4.31 9.82
CA SER A 39 7.20 3.91 9.45
C SER A 39 7.39 2.39 9.33
N ARG A 40 6.50 1.60 9.95
CA ARG A 40 6.47 0.14 9.81
C ARG A 40 6.01 -0.31 8.42
N VAL A 41 5.08 0.45 7.82
CA VAL A 41 4.48 0.16 6.51
C VAL A 41 5.29 0.78 5.39
N MET A 42 5.78 2.00 5.60
CA MET A 42 6.59 2.70 4.62
C MET A 42 7.88 3.17 5.26
N GLN A 43 8.98 2.52 4.87
CA GLN A 43 10.32 2.90 5.28
C GLN A 43 10.78 4.09 4.43
N ASP A 44 11.43 5.05 5.07
CA ASP A 44 12.06 6.19 4.40
C ASP A 44 13.44 5.84 3.81
N LEU A 45 13.95 4.62 4.10
CA LEU A 45 15.26 4.12 3.68
C LEU A 45 16.38 5.08 4.06
N ASP A 46 16.26 5.74 5.23
CA ASP A 46 17.22 6.73 5.73
C ASP A 46 17.44 7.90 4.75
N THR A 47 16.35 8.37 4.14
CA THR A 47 16.37 9.53 3.25
C THR A 47 15.50 10.66 3.78
N ALA A 48 15.96 11.89 3.56
CA ALA A 48 15.17 13.09 3.83
C ALA A 48 13.89 13.11 2.98
N TYR A 49 12.89 13.87 3.44
CA TYR A 49 11.66 14.10 2.68
C TYR A 49 11.97 14.86 1.39
N ASP A 50 11.57 14.32 0.24
CA ASP A 50 11.89 14.91 -1.06
C ASP A 50 10.66 15.50 -1.76
N THR A 51 10.47 16.82 -1.63
CA THR A 51 9.42 17.56 -2.34
C THR A 51 9.54 17.54 -3.86
N SER A 52 10.72 17.18 -4.38
CA SER A 52 11.01 17.04 -5.81
C SER A 52 10.90 15.60 -6.32
N SER A 53 10.55 14.64 -5.44
CA SER A 53 10.32 13.25 -5.85
C SER A 53 9.27 13.17 -6.96
N VAL A 54 9.50 12.30 -7.95
CA VAL A 54 8.51 12.01 -9.00
C VAL A 54 7.22 11.43 -8.41
N MET A 55 7.32 10.84 -7.21
CA MET A 55 6.23 10.24 -6.45
C MET A 55 5.47 11.24 -5.58
N HIS A 56 5.91 12.49 -5.50
CA HIS A 56 5.20 13.52 -4.77
C HIS A 56 3.98 14.00 -5.58
N TYR A 57 2.84 14.18 -4.94
CA TYR A 57 1.69 14.86 -5.55
C TYR A 57 1.95 16.34 -5.83
N GLY A 58 1.24 16.89 -6.81
CA GLY A 58 1.25 18.33 -7.06
C GLY A 58 0.37 19.08 -6.08
N MET A 59 0.53 20.40 -6.03
CA MET A 59 -0.25 21.26 -5.12
C MET A 59 -1.77 21.14 -5.33
N TYR A 60 -2.22 20.82 -6.55
CA TYR A 60 -3.64 20.76 -6.92
C TYR A 60 -4.17 19.34 -7.15
N SER A 61 -3.39 18.31 -6.81
CA SER A 61 -3.82 16.91 -6.96
C SER A 61 -5.14 16.70 -6.20
N PHE A 62 -6.14 16.08 -6.85
CA PHE A 62 -7.48 15.86 -6.29
C PHE A 62 -8.17 17.11 -5.73
N SER A 63 -7.83 18.31 -6.22
CA SER A 63 -8.53 19.54 -5.87
C SER A 63 -9.99 19.50 -6.30
N LYS A 64 -10.92 19.91 -5.42
CA LYS A 64 -12.37 19.90 -5.67
C LYS A 64 -12.82 20.87 -6.75
N ASP A 65 -12.07 21.95 -6.95
CA ASP A 65 -12.36 23.03 -7.90
C ASP A 65 -11.25 23.23 -8.95
N ARG A 66 -10.18 22.42 -8.89
CA ARG A 66 -8.96 22.51 -9.71
C ARG A 66 -8.20 23.83 -9.57
N ARG A 67 -8.52 24.65 -8.57
CA ARG A 67 -7.94 25.99 -8.35
C ARG A 67 -7.38 26.15 -6.94
N SER A 68 -7.98 25.50 -5.96
CA SER A 68 -7.58 25.53 -4.57
C SER A 68 -6.54 24.43 -4.32
N PRO A 69 -5.37 24.75 -3.72
CA PRO A 69 -4.35 23.74 -3.44
C PRO A 69 -4.83 22.75 -2.38
N THR A 70 -4.49 21.48 -2.54
CA THR A 70 -4.68 20.40 -1.55
C THR A 70 -3.41 20.14 -0.75
N ILE A 71 -2.23 20.51 -1.27
CA ILE A 71 -0.95 20.40 -0.58
C ILE A 71 -0.17 21.70 -0.73
N ILE A 72 0.33 22.24 0.38
CA ILE A 72 1.25 23.38 0.39
C ILE A 72 2.56 23.01 1.12
N PRO A 73 3.73 23.37 0.58
CA PRO A 73 4.99 23.19 1.28
C PRO A 73 5.07 24.16 2.47
N LYS A 74 5.67 23.73 3.58
CA LYS A 74 5.85 24.56 4.79
C LYS A 74 7.01 25.54 4.69
N ARG A 75 7.94 25.34 3.74
CA ARG A 75 9.06 26.25 3.49
C ARG A 75 8.77 27.07 2.22
N GLU A 76 8.99 28.38 2.29
CA GLU A 76 8.62 29.32 1.21
C GLU A 76 9.45 29.13 -0.08
N ASN A 77 10.67 28.59 0.02
CA ASN A 77 11.58 28.40 -1.13
C ASN A 77 11.54 26.98 -1.74
N THR A 78 10.43 26.26 -1.59
CA THR A 78 10.37 24.88 -2.06
C THR A 78 9.95 24.78 -3.52
N VAL A 79 10.65 23.93 -4.28
CA VAL A 79 10.38 23.57 -5.67
C VAL A 79 8.89 23.24 -5.86
N LEU A 80 8.35 23.62 -7.03
CA LEU A 80 6.99 23.26 -7.44
C LEU A 80 6.75 21.75 -7.21
N LEU A 81 5.81 21.44 -6.32
CA LEU A 81 5.46 20.05 -6.01
C LEU A 81 4.89 19.35 -7.24
N GLY A 82 5.14 18.05 -7.37
CA GLY A 82 4.50 17.22 -8.38
C GLY A 82 5.17 17.26 -9.75
N GLN A 83 6.49 17.51 -9.80
CA GLN A 83 7.25 17.35 -11.04
C GLN A 83 7.10 15.93 -11.61
N ARG A 84 7.08 15.82 -12.94
CA ARG A 84 6.99 14.54 -13.69
C ARG A 84 8.05 14.42 -14.78
N ARG A 85 9.16 15.18 -14.66
CA ARG A 85 10.24 15.22 -15.66
C ARG A 85 11.14 14.00 -15.57
N GLY A 86 11.30 13.43 -14.38
CA GLY A 86 12.15 12.27 -14.15
C GLY A 86 12.37 12.01 -12.66
N PHE A 87 13.22 11.05 -12.35
CA PHE A 87 13.60 10.74 -10.98
C PHE A 87 14.43 11.88 -10.37
N SER A 88 14.12 12.21 -9.12
CA SER A 88 15.00 13.02 -8.28
C SER A 88 16.23 12.21 -7.86
N GLN A 89 17.25 12.89 -7.32
CA GLN A 89 18.41 12.19 -6.75
C GLN A 89 17.99 11.26 -5.61
N THR A 90 17.02 11.66 -4.78
CA THR A 90 16.52 10.83 -3.68
C THR A 90 15.76 9.62 -4.19
N ASP A 91 14.97 9.74 -5.26
CA ASP A 91 14.29 8.60 -5.89
C ASP A 91 15.30 7.53 -6.33
N ILE A 92 16.40 7.95 -6.97
CA ILE A 92 17.47 7.04 -7.40
C ILE A 92 18.15 6.39 -6.20
N VAL A 93 18.48 7.16 -5.15
CA VAL A 93 19.07 6.63 -3.92
C VAL A 93 18.16 5.62 -3.24
N LYS A 94 16.86 5.90 -3.15
CA LYS A 94 15.86 5.00 -2.56
C LYS A 94 15.79 3.68 -3.31
N VAL A 95 15.69 3.72 -4.65
CA VAL A 95 15.67 2.50 -5.48
C VAL A 95 16.96 1.71 -5.30
N ASN A 96 18.12 2.37 -5.36
CA ASN A 96 19.40 1.70 -5.20
C ASN A 96 19.59 1.09 -3.80
N ARG A 97 19.10 1.74 -2.74
CA ARG A 97 19.14 1.19 -1.38
C ARG A 97 18.20 0.00 -1.23
N LEU A 98 16.98 0.10 -1.76
CA LEU A 98 15.98 -0.98 -1.66
C LEU A 98 16.41 -2.24 -2.40
N TYR A 99 17.06 -2.09 -3.56
CA TYR A 99 17.49 -3.20 -4.42
C TYR A 99 19.00 -3.49 -4.34
N GLU A 100 19.70 -2.86 -3.40
CA GLU A 100 21.15 -3.03 -3.16
C GLU A 100 22.02 -2.83 -4.41
N CYS A 101 21.64 -1.89 -5.27
CA CYS A 101 22.36 -1.57 -6.49
C CYS A 101 23.73 -0.95 -6.18
N GLY A 102 24.80 -1.51 -6.76
CA GLY A 102 26.15 -0.94 -6.72
C GLY A 102 27.08 -1.51 -5.65
N SER A 103 26.62 -2.42 -4.80
CA SER A 103 27.44 -3.03 -3.73
C SER A 103 28.35 -4.18 -4.20
N GLY A 104 28.39 -4.52 -5.50
CA GLY A 104 29.12 -5.70 -6.01
C GLY A 104 28.54 -7.05 -5.56
N VAL A 105 27.51 -7.02 -4.71
CA VAL A 105 26.64 -8.14 -4.40
C VAL A 105 25.76 -8.34 -5.63
N ALA A 106 25.73 -9.56 -6.19
CA ALA A 106 24.71 -9.91 -7.18
C ALA A 106 23.34 -9.49 -6.65
N PRO A 107 22.41 -8.98 -7.48
CA PRO A 107 21.07 -8.62 -6.98
C PRO A 107 20.59 -9.79 -6.17
N ILE A 108 20.33 -9.55 -4.88
CA ILE A 108 19.70 -10.54 -4.02
C ILE A 108 18.46 -10.96 -4.79
N SER A 109 18.49 -12.17 -5.35
CA SER A 109 17.27 -12.87 -5.71
C SER A 109 16.37 -12.67 -4.49
N PRO A 110 15.15 -12.15 -4.65
CA PRO A 110 14.34 -11.76 -3.51
C PRO A 110 14.43 -12.87 -2.47
N ILE A 111 15.02 -12.58 -1.30
CA ILE A 111 15.02 -13.52 -0.16
C ILE A 111 13.62 -13.55 0.45
N VAL A 112 12.59 -13.31 -0.36
CA VAL A 112 11.25 -13.81 -0.14
C VAL A 112 11.30 -15.20 -0.75
N PRO A 113 11.32 -16.28 0.05
CA PRO A 113 11.12 -17.61 -0.48
C PRO A 113 9.92 -17.55 -1.42
N ALA A 114 10.08 -18.00 -2.66
CA ALA A 114 8.95 -18.21 -3.56
C ALA A 114 8.00 -19.20 -2.86
N GLY A 115 7.00 -18.68 -2.13
CA GLY A 115 6.12 -19.47 -1.26
C GLY A 115 5.92 -18.96 0.16
N ALA A 116 6.71 -18.00 0.67
CA ALA A 116 6.44 -17.38 1.97
C ALA A 116 5.43 -16.23 1.82
N LYS A 117 4.14 -16.58 1.88
CA LYS A 117 3.08 -15.60 2.11
C LYS A 117 3.45 -14.81 3.38
N PRO A 118 3.42 -13.47 3.37
CA PRO A 118 3.44 -12.71 4.62
C PRO A 118 2.35 -13.28 5.50
N ALA A 119 2.69 -13.66 6.73
CA ALA A 119 1.66 -13.93 7.73
C ALA A 119 0.91 -12.60 7.90
N VAL A 120 -0.21 -12.45 7.20
CA VAL A 120 -1.10 -11.31 7.36
C VAL A 120 -1.65 -11.42 8.76
N ARG A 121 -1.00 -10.72 9.71
CA ARG A 121 -1.58 -10.52 11.03
C ARG A 121 -2.90 -9.81 10.82
N CYS A 122 -3.93 -10.27 11.52
CA CYS A 122 -5.26 -9.72 11.35
C CYS A 122 -5.38 -8.40 12.11
N GLU A 123 -4.69 -7.38 11.62
CA GLU A 123 -4.66 -6.08 12.25
C GLU A 123 -4.85 -4.97 11.22
N ASP A 124 -5.41 -3.87 11.70
CA ASP A 124 -5.49 -2.64 10.93
C ASP A 124 -4.21 -1.85 11.19
N HIS A 125 -3.46 -1.60 10.13
CA HIS A 125 -2.21 -0.85 10.17
C HIS A 125 -2.42 0.66 10.00
N ASN A 126 -3.65 1.09 9.73
CA ASN A 126 -4.04 2.48 9.65
C ASN A 126 -5.20 2.82 10.61
N GLN A 127 -5.08 3.95 11.31
CA GLN A 127 -6.10 4.45 12.22
C GLN A 127 -7.45 4.76 11.55
N HIS A 128 -7.48 4.87 10.22
CA HIS A 128 -8.68 5.18 9.45
C HIS A 128 -9.31 3.97 8.75
N CYS A 129 -8.80 2.75 8.99
CA CYS A 129 -9.29 1.54 8.33
C CYS A 129 -10.80 1.31 8.51
N GLU A 130 -11.33 1.54 9.72
CA GLU A 130 -12.77 1.46 9.99
C GLU A 130 -13.60 2.43 9.11
N ARG A 131 -13.15 3.68 9.01
CA ARG A 131 -13.81 4.69 8.17
C ARG A 131 -13.76 4.30 6.71
N TRP A 132 -12.61 3.85 6.22
CA TRP A 132 -12.43 3.44 4.82
C TRP A 132 -13.28 2.24 4.46
N ALA A 133 -13.36 1.25 5.35
CA ALA A 133 -14.25 0.12 5.18
C ALA A 133 -15.72 0.58 5.08
N THR A 134 -16.13 1.52 5.93
CA THR A 134 -17.50 2.08 5.94
C THR A 134 -17.86 2.85 4.66
N ILE A 135 -16.89 3.54 4.04
CA ILE A 135 -17.11 4.27 2.78
C ILE A 135 -16.92 3.41 1.52
N GLY A 136 -16.68 2.10 1.67
CA GLY A 136 -16.63 1.13 0.57
C GLY A 136 -15.25 0.85 -0.02
N GLU A 137 -14.17 1.29 0.63
CA GLU A 137 -12.80 1.09 0.11
C GLU A 137 -12.41 -0.38 0.02
N CYS A 138 -13.00 -1.27 0.82
CA CYS A 138 -12.75 -2.71 0.72
C CYS A 138 -13.08 -3.25 -0.69
N ALA A 139 -14.05 -2.64 -1.38
CA ALA A 139 -14.41 -2.99 -2.76
C ALA A 139 -13.68 -2.10 -3.79
N ASN A 140 -13.49 -0.82 -3.50
CA ASN A 140 -12.88 0.13 -4.44
C ASN A 140 -11.35 0.02 -4.52
N ASN A 141 -10.70 -0.45 -3.44
CA ASN A 141 -9.25 -0.57 -3.32
C ASN A 141 -8.85 -1.84 -2.54
N PRO A 142 -9.21 -3.03 -3.04
CA PRO A 142 -9.10 -4.28 -2.31
C PRO A 142 -7.65 -4.67 -2.00
N ASP A 143 -6.70 -4.36 -2.89
CA ASP A 143 -5.28 -4.72 -2.68
C ASP A 143 -4.69 -3.99 -1.46
N TYR A 144 -4.99 -2.69 -1.35
CA TYR A 144 -4.59 -1.88 -0.22
C TYR A 144 -5.30 -2.31 1.05
N MET A 145 -6.63 -2.42 0.96
CA MET A 145 -7.47 -2.62 2.13
C MET A 145 -7.30 -4.03 2.72
N ASN A 146 -7.10 -5.06 1.92
CA ASN A 146 -6.91 -6.42 2.41
C ASN A 146 -5.54 -6.66 3.06
N ILE A 147 -4.56 -5.79 2.77
CA ILE A 147 -3.21 -5.87 3.35
C ILE A 147 -3.12 -4.98 4.59
N TYR A 148 -3.59 -3.74 4.51
CA TYR A 148 -3.37 -2.71 5.54
C TYR A 148 -4.58 -2.47 6.45
N CYS A 149 -5.76 -2.91 6.03
CA CYS A 149 -7.01 -2.77 6.77
C CYS A 149 -7.76 -4.10 6.81
N ALA A 150 -6.99 -5.19 6.91
CA ALA A 150 -7.47 -6.54 6.75
C ALA A 150 -8.59 -6.87 7.74
N LYS A 151 -8.52 -6.31 8.96
CA LYS A 151 -9.52 -6.50 10.00
C LYS A 151 -10.77 -5.68 9.72
N ALA A 152 -10.64 -4.38 9.42
CA ALA A 152 -11.78 -3.52 9.09
C ALA A 152 -12.56 -4.01 7.87
N CYS A 153 -11.89 -4.62 6.89
CA CYS A 153 -12.53 -5.19 5.71
C CYS A 153 -13.02 -6.63 5.87
N GLY A 154 -12.82 -7.26 7.04
CA GLY A 154 -13.12 -8.67 7.23
C GLY A 154 -12.31 -9.60 6.31
N ALA A 155 -11.20 -9.09 5.75
CA ALA A 155 -10.27 -9.86 4.91
C ALA A 155 -9.49 -10.90 5.72
N CYS A 156 -9.49 -10.76 7.05
CA CYS A 156 -8.93 -11.69 8.01
C CYS A 156 -9.86 -11.87 9.22
N SER A 157 -9.65 -12.92 10.01
CA SER A 157 -10.30 -13.11 11.31
C SER A 157 -9.24 -13.42 12.36
N ASP A 158 -9.36 -12.79 13.53
CA ASP A 158 -8.50 -13.01 14.70
C ASP A 158 -8.67 -14.46 15.19
N GLY A 159 -7.86 -15.38 14.66
CA GLY A 159 -7.80 -16.78 15.12
C GLY A 159 -9.04 -17.61 14.77
N GLY A 160 -8.95 -18.35 13.66
CA GLY A 160 -9.89 -19.43 13.35
C GLY A 160 -11.17 -18.94 12.67
N SER A 161 -11.28 -19.17 11.36
CA SER A 161 -12.58 -19.28 10.72
C SER A 161 -13.31 -20.47 11.35
N THR A 162 -14.46 -20.23 11.99
CA THR A 162 -15.36 -21.26 12.51
C THR A 162 -16.02 -22.09 11.42
N SER A 163 -15.74 -21.82 10.14
CA SER A 163 -16.04 -22.77 9.09
C SER A 163 -14.80 -23.08 8.25
N CYS A 164 -14.22 -24.26 8.53
CA CYS A 164 -13.27 -24.95 7.67
C CYS A 164 -14.05 -25.85 6.70
N GLU A 165 -14.69 -25.25 5.71
CA GLU A 165 -15.47 -25.99 4.73
C GLU A 165 -15.09 -25.61 3.31
N ASP A 166 -15.33 -26.56 2.40
CA ASP A 166 -15.28 -26.33 0.97
C ASP A 166 -16.66 -25.86 0.52
N ARG A 167 -16.75 -24.64 0.03
CA ARG A 167 -17.99 -24.02 -0.46
C ARG A 167 -18.33 -24.43 -1.90
N SER A 168 -17.41 -25.11 -2.58
CA SER A 168 -17.60 -25.65 -3.92
C SER A 168 -17.29 -27.15 -3.93
N GLN A 169 -18.14 -27.92 -4.62
CA GLN A 169 -17.91 -29.35 -4.87
C GLN A 169 -16.60 -29.62 -5.63
N HIS A 170 -16.08 -28.62 -6.35
CA HIS A 170 -14.85 -28.72 -7.14
C HIS A 170 -13.58 -28.39 -6.36
N CYS A 171 -13.68 -27.98 -5.09
CA CYS A 171 -12.52 -27.60 -4.29
C CYS A 171 -11.42 -28.67 -4.25
N LYS A 172 -11.81 -29.96 -4.14
CA LYS A 172 -10.85 -31.09 -4.19
C LYS A 172 -10.13 -31.20 -5.52
N PHE A 173 -10.82 -30.94 -6.62
CA PHE A 173 -10.22 -30.97 -7.96
C PHE A 173 -9.25 -29.81 -8.14
N TRP A 174 -9.70 -28.59 -7.84
CA TRP A 174 -8.86 -27.39 -7.93
C TRP A 174 -7.62 -27.46 -7.04
N ALA A 175 -7.75 -28.00 -5.82
CA ALA A 175 -6.61 -28.24 -4.95
C ALA A 175 -5.59 -29.22 -5.56
N LYS A 176 -6.05 -30.33 -6.16
CA LYS A 176 -5.18 -31.27 -6.88
C LYS A 176 -4.54 -30.66 -8.13
N SER A 177 -5.21 -29.71 -8.77
CA SER A 177 -4.72 -28.99 -9.94
C SER A 177 -3.79 -27.82 -9.59
N GLY A 178 -3.38 -27.64 -8.33
CA GLY A 178 -2.43 -26.59 -7.92
C GLY A 178 -3.04 -25.21 -7.69
N GLN A 179 -4.37 -25.09 -7.67
CA GLN A 179 -5.03 -23.79 -7.49
C GLN A 179 -4.79 -23.19 -6.10
N CYS A 180 -4.40 -23.97 -5.10
CA CYS A 180 -4.03 -23.45 -3.79
C CYS A 180 -2.78 -22.54 -3.84
N GLN A 181 -1.91 -22.79 -4.82
CA GLN A 181 -0.68 -22.03 -5.09
C GLN A 181 -0.91 -20.97 -6.17
N GLU A 182 -1.62 -21.31 -7.24
CA GLU A 182 -1.85 -20.42 -8.39
C GLU A 182 -2.94 -19.38 -8.15
N ASN A 183 -4.00 -19.73 -7.40
CA ASN A 183 -5.13 -18.85 -7.09
C ASN A 183 -5.46 -18.85 -5.58
N PRO A 184 -4.50 -18.41 -4.75
CA PRO A 184 -4.60 -18.53 -3.30
C PRO A 184 -5.75 -17.70 -2.72
N SER A 185 -6.08 -16.55 -3.32
CA SER A 185 -7.15 -15.67 -2.82
C SER A 185 -8.52 -16.33 -2.93
N TYR A 186 -8.84 -16.92 -4.09
CA TYR A 186 -10.11 -17.61 -4.30
C TYR A 186 -10.18 -18.89 -3.46
N MET A 187 -9.11 -19.69 -3.47
CA MET A 187 -9.09 -20.95 -2.73
C MET A 187 -9.13 -20.73 -1.21
N LEU A 188 -8.56 -19.64 -0.70
CA LEU A 188 -8.70 -19.25 0.70
C LEU A 188 -10.10 -18.74 1.04
N GLN A 189 -10.87 -18.18 0.12
CA GLN A 189 -12.23 -17.74 0.44
C GLN A 189 -13.26 -18.88 0.33
N HIS A 190 -13.00 -19.87 -0.54
CA HIS A 190 -14.02 -20.85 -0.92
C HIS A 190 -13.63 -22.32 -0.70
N CYS A 191 -12.35 -22.65 -0.55
CA CYS A 191 -11.83 -24.03 -0.58
C CYS A 191 -10.75 -24.28 0.49
N ARG A 192 -10.89 -23.66 1.67
CA ARG A 192 -9.89 -23.70 2.75
C ARG A 192 -9.56 -25.13 3.17
N ARG A 193 -10.58 -26.00 3.22
CA ARG A 193 -10.42 -27.40 3.63
C ARG A 193 -9.65 -28.21 2.59
N ALA A 194 -9.99 -28.09 1.31
CA ALA A 194 -9.27 -28.77 0.24
C ALA A 194 -7.80 -28.32 0.12
N CYS A 195 -7.51 -27.07 0.48
CA CYS A 195 -6.15 -26.53 0.49
C CYS A 195 -5.39 -26.70 1.80
N GLN A 196 -5.97 -27.36 2.81
CA GLN A 196 -5.35 -27.53 4.14
C GLN A 196 -4.94 -26.19 4.77
N MET A 197 -5.74 -25.14 4.52
CA MET A 197 -5.54 -23.79 5.05
C MET A 197 -6.45 -23.53 6.26
N CYS A 198 -6.72 -24.62 6.98
CA CYS A 198 -7.28 -24.69 8.32
C CYS A 198 -6.17 -25.33 9.18
#